data_AF-A0A3N0ZVB1-F1
#
_entry.id   AF-A0A3N0ZVB1-F1
#
_cell.length_a   1.000
_cell.length_b   1.000
_cell.length_c   1.000
_cell.angle_alpha   90.00
_cell.angle_beta   90.00
_cell.angle_gamma   90.00
#
_symmetry.space_group_name_H-M   'P 1'
#
loop_
_entity.id
_entity.type
_entity.pdbx_description
1 polymer ?
#
loop_
_entity_poly.entity_id
_entity_poly.type
_entity_poly.pdbx_seq_one_letter_code
_entity_poly.pdbx_strand_id
1 'polypeptide(L)'
;MIKYGIYIIFLLLTASFSCKQNGDLSKDKSKEFEEVSKEIEQLENRSANNKSAKKTDTPVYQIKVIKTFAHDPSAYTQGLLCHNGYFYESTGLTGHSTLRKVEISSGKVLKTIKVQGNHFAEGIEIFGDKIFQLTWISQTCFVYNLNTFELTGSFSYRGEGWGLTKIDDKLIMSNGSNILKFINPENFEEVKTLAVKDGENPVYSLNELEYIKGEIWANIYQSSKIARINPETGRVNSYIDLSVLYKYVSATDNPDVLNGIAYDKDNDKIYVTGKYWSYVFLIEVIEK
;
A
#
# COMPACT_ATOMS: atom_id res chain seq x y z
N MET A 1 16.42 -6.72 4.96
CA MET A 1 16.24 -5.28 5.20
C MET A 1 17.11 -4.71 6.32
N ILE A 2 17.33 -5.39 7.45
CA ILE A 2 18.19 -4.89 8.56
C ILE A 2 19.67 -4.70 8.16
N LYS A 3 20.21 -5.54 7.25
CA LYS A 3 21.60 -5.44 6.80
C LYS A 3 21.97 -4.13 6.08
N TYR A 4 21.00 -3.47 5.42
CA TYR A 4 21.26 -2.22 4.69
C TYR A 4 21.20 -0.98 5.59
N GLY A 5 20.38 -1.00 6.65
CA GLY A 5 20.32 0.10 7.63
C GLY A 5 21.58 0.23 8.49
N ILE A 6 22.20 -0.90 8.85
CA ILE A 6 23.46 -0.93 9.62
C ILE A 6 24.63 -0.35 8.80
N TYR A 7 24.65 -0.60 7.48
CA TYR A 7 25.67 -0.04 6.58
C TYR A 7 25.59 1.48 6.44
N ILE A 8 24.39 2.06 6.51
CA ILE A 8 24.18 3.52 6.44
C ILE A 8 24.68 4.22 7.71
N ILE A 9 24.50 3.60 8.88
CA ILE A 9 25.05 4.09 10.16
C ILE A 9 26.59 4.05 10.11
N PHE A 10 27.18 2.99 9.55
CA PHE A 10 28.63 2.84 9.42
C PHE A 10 29.25 3.86 8.42
N LEU A 11 28.53 4.23 7.36
CA LEU A 11 28.97 5.25 6.40
C LEU A 11 28.86 6.68 6.94
N LEU A 12 27.83 6.99 7.74
CA LEU A 12 27.68 8.29 8.39
C LEU A 12 28.75 8.52 9.46
N LEU A 13 29.09 7.48 10.23
CA LEU A 13 30.17 7.53 11.21
C LEU A 13 31.55 7.70 10.58
N THR A 14 31.82 7.15 9.40
CA THR A 14 33.12 7.36 8.73
C THR A 14 33.21 8.71 8.01
N ALA A 15 32.09 9.25 7.49
CA ALA A 15 32.05 10.55 6.83
C ALA A 15 32.27 11.74 7.78
N SER A 16 31.88 11.62 9.05
CA SER A 16 32.15 12.66 10.07
C SER A 16 33.62 12.73 10.51
N PHE A 17 34.46 11.77 10.13
CA PHE A 17 35.86 11.69 10.59
C PHE A 17 36.89 12.32 9.65
N SER A 18 36.49 12.80 8.46
CA SER A 18 37.44 13.42 7.52
C SER A 18 37.63 14.94 7.73
N CYS A 19 37.13 15.52 8.84
CA CYS A 19 37.22 16.97 9.04
C CYS A 19 37.43 17.35 10.52
N LYS A 20 38.69 17.28 11.01
CA LYS A 20 39.37 18.31 11.86
C LYS A 20 40.68 17.78 12.48
N GLN A 21 41.63 18.70 12.56
CA GLN A 21 43.03 18.56 12.96
C GLN A 21 43.28 18.12 14.44
N ASN A 22 44.41 17.45 14.61
CA ASN A 22 45.36 17.42 15.74
C ASN A 22 44.87 17.79 17.15
N GLY A 23 44.81 16.79 18.02
CA GLY A 23 44.71 16.92 19.47
C GLY A 23 44.42 15.55 20.10
N ASP A 24 45.10 15.23 21.20
CA ASP A 24 45.06 13.95 21.90
C ASP A 24 43.61 13.50 22.25
N LEU A 25 43.04 12.62 21.41
CA LEU A 25 41.63 12.17 21.44
C LEU A 25 41.51 10.63 21.42
N SER A 26 42.61 9.92 21.70
CA SER A 26 42.70 8.47 21.43
C SER A 26 41.92 7.58 22.40
N LYS A 27 41.77 7.99 23.67
CA LYS A 27 41.12 7.17 24.72
C LYS A 27 39.61 7.38 24.87
N ASP A 28 39.08 8.54 24.51
CA ASP A 28 37.65 8.82 24.64
C ASP A 28 36.86 8.21 23.47
N LYS A 29 37.44 8.29 22.27
CA LYS A 29 36.86 7.69 21.06
C LYS A 29 36.79 6.17 21.12
N SER A 30 37.74 5.51 21.80
CA SER A 30 37.72 4.05 21.93
C SER A 30 36.54 3.55 22.77
N LYS A 31 36.12 4.30 23.79
CA LYS A 31 34.95 3.95 24.62
C LYS A 31 33.65 4.10 23.85
N GLU A 32 33.51 5.19 23.10
CA GLU A 32 32.33 5.46 22.27
C GLU A 32 32.14 4.40 21.17
N PHE A 33 33.24 3.98 20.52
CA PHE A 33 33.20 2.86 19.57
C PHE A 33 32.81 1.53 20.23
N GLU A 34 33.28 1.26 21.45
CA GLU A 34 32.96 0.03 22.18
C GLU A 34 31.49 -0.01 22.63
N GLU A 35 30.92 1.15 22.97
CA GLU A 35 29.52 1.29 23.37
C GLU A 35 28.58 1.11 22.16
N VAL A 36 28.89 1.74 21.03
CA VAL A 36 28.17 1.55 19.76
C VAL A 36 28.26 0.09 19.29
N SER A 37 29.42 -0.55 19.44
CA SER A 37 29.60 -1.96 19.07
C SER A 37 28.73 -2.90 19.92
N LYS A 38 28.63 -2.66 21.23
CA LYS A 38 27.76 -3.42 22.14
C LYS A 38 26.28 -3.21 21.82
N GLU A 39 25.89 -2.00 21.42
CA GLU A 39 24.52 -1.70 21.02
C GLU A 39 24.14 -2.40 19.70
N ILE A 40 25.05 -2.42 18.72
CA ILE A 40 24.89 -3.19 17.47
C ILE A 40 24.78 -4.69 17.78
N GLU A 41 25.64 -5.24 18.64
CA GLU A 41 25.59 -6.65 19.01
C GLU A 41 24.29 -7.01 19.75
N GLN A 42 23.76 -6.12 20.60
CA GLN A 42 22.43 -6.29 21.20
C GLN A 42 21.30 -6.24 20.16
N LEU A 43 21.38 -5.36 19.16
CA LEU A 43 20.40 -5.28 18.08
C LEU A 43 20.45 -6.52 17.17
N GLU A 44 21.64 -7.04 16.88
CA GLU A 44 21.82 -8.28 16.13
C GLU A 44 21.30 -9.49 16.91
N ASN A 45 21.54 -9.56 18.22
CA ASN A 45 21.02 -10.63 19.08
C ASN A 45 19.49 -10.56 19.24
N ARG A 46 18.89 -9.36 19.32
CA ARG A 46 17.42 -9.18 19.28
C ARG A 46 16.85 -9.64 17.93
N SER A 47 17.53 -9.34 16.83
CA SER A 47 17.16 -9.80 15.49
C SER A 47 17.29 -11.32 15.33
N ALA A 48 18.31 -11.93 15.93
CA ALA A 48 18.53 -13.38 15.94
C ALA A 48 17.47 -14.12 16.77
N ASN A 49 17.07 -13.60 17.92
CA ASN A 49 15.96 -14.15 18.71
C ASN A 49 14.59 -13.98 18.03
N ASN A 50 14.44 -13.03 17.10
CA ASN A 50 13.23 -12.86 16.29
C ASN A 50 13.14 -13.82 15.08
N LYS A 51 14.14 -14.70 14.86
CA LYS A 51 14.08 -15.74 13.81
C LYS A 51 13.22 -16.95 14.20
N SER A 52 12.62 -16.96 15.38
CA SER A 52 11.61 -17.95 15.80
C SER A 52 10.18 -17.45 15.57
N ALA A 53 9.92 -16.72 14.47
CA ALA A 53 8.55 -16.53 14.00
C ALA A 53 8.00 -17.91 13.60
N LYS A 54 7.15 -18.47 14.46
CA LYS A 54 6.48 -19.76 14.21
C LYS A 54 5.75 -19.64 12.88
N LYS A 55 6.08 -20.51 11.92
CA LYS A 55 5.39 -20.58 10.62
C LYS A 55 3.89 -20.72 10.87
N THR A 56 3.11 -19.76 10.40
CA THR A 56 1.67 -19.74 10.51
C THR A 56 1.08 -20.69 9.48
N ASP A 57 0.01 -21.42 9.85
CA ASP A 57 -0.71 -22.34 8.97
C ASP A 57 -1.88 -21.63 8.27
N THR A 58 -1.70 -20.33 7.99
CA THR A 58 -2.74 -19.48 7.42
C THR A 58 -3.02 -19.92 5.99
N PRO A 59 -4.28 -20.29 5.65
CA PRO A 59 -4.62 -20.81 4.33
C PRO A 59 -4.20 -19.87 3.20
N VAL A 60 -3.76 -20.47 2.08
CA VAL A 60 -3.40 -19.73 0.86
C VAL A 60 -4.28 -20.24 -0.29
N TYR A 61 -5.11 -19.36 -0.80
CA TYR A 61 -6.00 -19.59 -1.93
C TYR A 61 -5.29 -19.25 -3.23
N GLN A 62 -5.72 -19.90 -4.30
CA GLN A 62 -5.30 -19.58 -5.66
C GLN A 62 -6.37 -18.75 -6.37
N ILE A 63 -6.06 -18.35 -7.59
CA ILE A 63 -7.03 -17.66 -8.44
C ILE A 63 -7.18 -18.36 -9.77
N LYS A 64 -8.36 -18.22 -10.36
CA LYS A 64 -8.63 -18.47 -11.76
C LYS A 64 -8.85 -17.12 -12.46
N VAL A 65 -8.15 -16.90 -13.56
CA VAL A 65 -8.41 -15.74 -14.42
C VAL A 65 -9.65 -16.05 -15.27
N ILE A 66 -10.70 -15.27 -15.08
CA ILE A 66 -11.96 -15.42 -15.82
C ILE A 66 -11.91 -14.60 -17.11
N LYS A 67 -11.39 -13.37 -17.03
CA LYS A 67 -11.29 -12.46 -18.18
C LYS A 67 -10.19 -11.42 -17.94
N THR A 68 -9.59 -10.95 -19.03
CA THR A 68 -8.69 -9.79 -19.05
C THR A 68 -9.36 -8.60 -19.71
N PHE A 69 -9.01 -7.40 -19.24
CA PHE A 69 -9.41 -6.12 -19.79
C PHE A 69 -8.15 -5.29 -20.04
N ALA A 70 -8.17 -4.44 -21.05
CA ALA A 70 -7.05 -3.53 -21.30
C ALA A 70 -6.89 -2.57 -20.12
N HIS A 71 -5.64 -2.29 -19.76
CA HIS A 71 -5.27 -1.29 -18.76
C HIS A 71 -4.21 -0.37 -19.37
N ASP A 72 -4.17 0.88 -18.93
CA ASP A 72 -3.20 1.86 -19.40
C ASP A 72 -1.80 1.51 -18.86
N PRO A 73 -0.83 1.10 -19.71
CA PRO A 73 0.50 0.72 -19.24
C PRO A 73 1.33 1.92 -18.75
N SER A 74 0.83 3.15 -18.89
CA SER A 74 1.44 4.34 -18.27
C SER A 74 0.90 4.66 -16.87
N ALA A 75 -0.10 3.92 -16.39
CA ALA A 75 -0.72 4.13 -15.09
C ALA A 75 0.10 3.51 -13.95
N TYR A 76 0.64 4.36 -13.07
CA TYR A 76 1.23 3.92 -11.81
C TYR A 76 0.12 3.75 -10.75
N THR A 77 -0.68 2.69 -10.86
CA THR A 77 -1.88 2.46 -10.04
C THR A 77 -1.58 2.44 -8.54
N GLN A 78 -2.28 3.31 -7.78
CA GLN A 78 -2.15 3.41 -6.33
C GLN A 78 -3.49 3.27 -5.58
N GLY A 79 -4.61 3.36 -6.28
CA GLY A 79 -5.92 2.99 -5.77
C GLY A 79 -6.84 2.63 -6.93
N LEU A 80 -7.62 1.57 -6.78
CA LEU A 80 -8.57 1.13 -7.78
C LEU A 80 -9.89 0.82 -7.07
N LEU A 81 -11.02 1.20 -7.66
CA LEU A 81 -12.33 0.86 -7.13
C LEU A 81 -13.35 0.68 -8.25
N CYS A 82 -14.35 -0.16 -8.01
CA CYS A 82 -15.46 -0.33 -8.94
C CYS A 82 -16.72 0.37 -8.41
N HIS A 83 -17.28 1.27 -9.21
CA HIS A 83 -18.48 2.01 -8.83
C HIS A 83 -19.37 2.26 -10.05
N ASN A 84 -20.64 1.83 -9.97
CA ASN A 84 -21.65 1.95 -11.02
C ASN A 84 -21.17 1.46 -12.40
N GLY A 85 -20.48 0.32 -12.43
CA GLY A 85 -19.98 -0.29 -13.68
C GLY A 85 -18.75 0.36 -14.30
N TYR A 86 -18.08 1.27 -13.59
CA TYR A 86 -16.83 1.90 -14.01
C TYR A 86 -15.73 1.64 -12.99
N PHE A 87 -14.48 1.63 -13.46
CA PHE A 87 -13.36 1.80 -12.55
C PHE A 87 -13.16 3.29 -12.25
N TYR A 88 -12.81 3.58 -11.01
CA TYR A 88 -12.14 4.81 -10.66
C TYR A 88 -10.74 4.44 -10.21
N GLU A 89 -9.77 5.23 -10.65
CA GLU A 89 -8.37 4.91 -10.45
C GLU A 89 -7.59 6.14 -10.02
N SER A 90 -6.76 5.97 -9.00
CA SER A 90 -5.73 6.90 -8.61
C SER A 90 -4.39 6.43 -9.16
N THR A 91 -3.67 7.32 -9.84
CA THR A 91 -2.31 7.04 -10.28
C THR A 91 -1.32 7.94 -9.55
N GLY A 92 -0.20 7.36 -9.15
CA GLY A 92 0.89 8.06 -8.48
C GLY A 92 1.84 8.77 -9.44
N LEU A 93 3.05 9.05 -8.95
CA LEU A 93 4.13 9.86 -9.52
C LEU A 93 3.98 11.37 -9.26
N THR A 94 4.97 11.94 -8.58
CA THR A 94 5.02 13.35 -8.20
C THR A 94 4.86 14.26 -9.43
N GLY A 95 3.82 15.10 -9.41
CA GLY A 95 3.54 16.03 -10.52
C GLY A 95 2.90 15.40 -11.75
N HIS A 96 2.66 14.09 -11.74
CA HIS A 96 1.97 13.33 -12.80
C HIS A 96 0.76 12.54 -12.28
N SER A 97 0.48 12.65 -10.99
CA SER A 97 -0.61 11.94 -10.34
C SER A 97 -1.97 12.37 -10.88
N THR A 98 -2.90 11.42 -11.00
CA THR A 98 -4.24 11.67 -11.57
C THR A 98 -5.34 10.95 -10.82
N LEU A 99 -6.57 11.44 -10.97
CA LEU A 99 -7.80 10.73 -10.65
C LEU A 99 -8.56 10.47 -11.95
N ARG A 100 -8.95 9.22 -12.18
CA ARG A 100 -9.52 8.74 -13.45
C ARG A 100 -10.86 8.06 -13.23
N LYS A 101 -11.75 8.16 -14.22
CA LYS A 101 -12.89 7.27 -14.44
C LYS A 101 -12.65 6.50 -15.72
N VAL A 102 -12.74 5.18 -15.67
CA VAL A 102 -12.33 4.27 -16.75
C VAL A 102 -13.47 3.30 -17.07
N GLU A 103 -13.74 3.10 -18.35
CA GLU A 103 -14.67 2.08 -18.82
C GLU A 103 -14.03 0.69 -18.70
N ILE A 104 -14.66 -0.20 -17.92
CA ILE A 104 -14.13 -1.54 -17.63
C ILE A 104 -13.89 -2.35 -18.91
N SER A 105 -14.85 -2.35 -19.84
CA SER A 105 -14.79 -3.20 -21.03
C SER A 105 -13.64 -2.90 -21.98
N SER A 106 -13.27 -1.63 -22.11
CA SER A 106 -12.27 -1.17 -23.08
C SER A 106 -10.97 -0.67 -22.46
N GLY A 107 -10.94 -0.38 -21.15
CA GLY A 107 -9.83 0.32 -20.51
C GLY A 107 -9.76 1.81 -20.88
N LYS A 108 -10.75 2.34 -21.60
CA LYS A 108 -10.75 3.74 -22.04
C LYS A 108 -10.98 4.67 -20.84
N VAL A 109 -10.07 5.61 -20.65
CA VAL A 109 -10.25 6.72 -19.70
C VAL A 109 -11.34 7.64 -20.22
N LEU A 110 -12.46 7.72 -19.51
CA LEU A 110 -13.62 8.56 -19.85
C LEU A 110 -13.50 9.95 -19.25
N LYS A 111 -12.85 10.06 -18.09
CA LYS A 111 -12.62 11.31 -17.39
C LYS A 111 -11.31 11.23 -16.62
N THR A 112 -10.54 12.31 -16.63
CA THR A 112 -9.29 12.41 -15.89
C THR A 112 -9.10 13.83 -15.39
N ILE A 113 -8.58 13.97 -14.18
CA ILE A 113 -8.02 15.23 -13.68
C ILE A 113 -6.60 14.97 -13.18
N LYS A 114 -5.76 15.99 -13.31
CA LYS A 114 -4.45 16.01 -12.66
C LYS A 114 -4.62 16.42 -11.20
N VAL A 115 -3.93 15.73 -10.30
CA VAL A 115 -3.84 16.15 -8.90
C VAL A 115 -3.04 17.45 -8.85
N GLN A 116 -3.59 18.47 -8.20
CA GLN A 116 -2.97 19.80 -8.13
C GLN A 116 -1.57 19.74 -7.47
N GLY A 117 -0.68 20.65 -7.87
CA GLY A 117 0.67 20.72 -7.31
C GLY A 117 1.57 19.53 -7.65
N ASN A 118 2.57 19.30 -6.79
CA ASN A 118 3.57 18.24 -6.93
C ASN A 118 3.34 17.16 -5.89
N HIS A 119 2.10 16.66 -5.80
CA HIS A 119 1.78 15.54 -4.93
C HIS A 119 1.97 14.21 -5.65
N PHE A 120 2.36 13.21 -4.87
CA PHE A 120 2.28 11.82 -5.24
C PHE A 120 0.96 11.28 -4.66
N ALA A 121 -0.02 11.01 -5.51
CA ALA A 121 -1.32 10.50 -5.08
C ALA A 121 -1.27 8.99 -4.82
N GLU A 122 -2.08 8.57 -3.85
CA GLU A 122 -2.15 7.20 -3.35
C GLU A 122 -3.60 6.70 -3.43
N GLY A 123 -4.04 5.86 -2.50
CA GLY A 123 -5.36 5.22 -2.47
C GLY A 123 -6.54 6.18 -2.56
N ILE A 124 -7.65 5.69 -3.11
CA ILE A 124 -8.91 6.40 -3.24
C ILE A 124 -10.07 5.58 -2.69
N GLU A 125 -11.13 6.26 -2.26
CA GLU A 125 -12.41 5.64 -1.90
C GLU A 125 -13.56 6.60 -2.24
N ILE A 126 -14.72 6.05 -2.59
CA ILE A 126 -15.97 6.78 -2.78
C ILE A 126 -16.82 6.69 -1.51
N PHE A 127 -17.13 7.84 -0.93
CA PHE A 127 -18.02 7.95 0.23
C PHE A 127 -19.11 8.98 -0.03
N GLY A 128 -20.37 8.52 -0.12
CA GLY A 128 -21.49 9.36 -0.55
C GLY A 128 -21.29 9.87 -1.99
N ASP A 129 -21.35 11.18 -2.17
CA ASP A 129 -21.13 11.88 -3.43
C ASP A 129 -19.69 12.40 -3.59
N LYS A 130 -18.75 11.90 -2.78
CA LYS A 130 -17.35 12.35 -2.73
C LYS A 130 -16.38 11.24 -3.08
N ILE A 131 -15.25 11.62 -3.68
CA ILE A 131 -14.05 10.80 -3.81
C ILE A 131 -12.98 11.36 -2.87
N PHE A 132 -12.45 10.52 -2.00
CA PHE A 132 -11.30 10.81 -1.16
C PHE A 132 -10.05 10.28 -1.85
N GLN A 133 -8.98 11.06 -1.92
CA GLN A 133 -7.70 10.65 -2.52
C GLN A 133 -6.55 11.01 -1.60
N LEU A 134 -5.84 9.99 -1.14
CA LEU A 134 -4.66 10.14 -0.29
C LEU A 134 -3.45 10.64 -1.09
N THR A 135 -2.45 11.10 -0.36
CA THR A 135 -1.11 11.38 -0.87
C THR A 135 -0.07 10.62 -0.06
N TRP A 136 1.08 10.31 -0.66
CA TRP A 136 2.08 9.48 0.01
C TRP A 136 2.68 10.17 1.25
N ILE A 137 3.59 11.13 1.07
CA ILE A 137 4.27 11.84 2.17
C ILE A 137 3.71 13.26 2.41
N SER A 138 2.86 13.76 1.51
CA SER A 138 2.33 15.11 1.58
C SER A 138 1.23 15.30 2.63
N GLN A 139 0.83 14.23 3.34
CA GLN A 139 -0.05 14.33 4.51
C GLN A 139 -1.39 15.03 4.23
N THR A 140 -1.88 14.90 2.99
CA THR A 140 -3.08 15.56 2.49
C THR A 140 -4.01 14.54 1.86
N CYS A 141 -5.29 14.58 2.22
CA CYS A 141 -6.36 13.87 1.52
C CYS A 141 -7.19 14.88 0.73
N PHE A 142 -7.22 14.77 -0.59
CA PHE A 142 -8.09 15.59 -1.43
C PHE A 142 -9.50 15.02 -1.46
N VAL A 143 -10.49 15.90 -1.55
CA VAL A 143 -11.91 15.55 -1.61
C VAL A 143 -12.51 16.14 -2.88
N TYR A 144 -12.96 15.27 -3.77
CA TYR A 144 -13.57 15.66 -5.04
C TYR A 144 -15.06 15.32 -5.06
N ASN A 145 -15.84 16.10 -5.79
CA ASN A 145 -17.19 15.68 -6.15
C ASN A 145 -17.13 14.48 -7.12
N LEU A 146 -17.87 13.42 -6.81
CA LEU A 146 -17.87 12.16 -7.56
C LEU A 146 -18.24 12.32 -9.05
N ASN A 147 -19.19 13.20 -9.34
CA ASN A 147 -19.71 13.38 -10.70
C ASN A 147 -18.84 14.35 -11.51
N THR A 148 -18.43 15.47 -10.90
CA THR A 148 -17.72 16.54 -11.61
C THR A 148 -16.19 16.41 -11.55
N PHE A 149 -15.63 15.64 -10.61
CA PHE A 149 -14.20 15.65 -10.24
C PHE A 149 -13.71 17.03 -9.79
N GLU A 150 -14.62 17.95 -9.47
CA GLU A 150 -14.24 19.24 -8.92
C GLU A 150 -13.67 19.02 -7.52
N LEU A 151 -12.52 19.64 -7.24
CA LEU A 151 -11.93 19.64 -5.91
C LEU A 151 -12.80 20.48 -4.99
N THR A 152 -13.44 19.83 -4.01
CA THR A 152 -14.37 20.46 -3.06
C THR A 152 -13.73 20.77 -1.72
N GLY A 153 -12.56 20.19 -1.43
CA GLY A 153 -11.82 20.45 -0.22
C GLY A 153 -10.65 19.50 -0.03
N SER A 154 -10.03 19.58 1.14
CA SER A 154 -8.96 18.70 1.55
C SER A 154 -8.88 18.58 3.06
N PHE A 155 -8.36 17.47 3.53
CA PHE A 155 -8.00 17.25 4.93
C PHE A 155 -6.49 17.05 5.08
N SER A 156 -5.96 17.37 6.25
CA SER A 156 -4.59 17.02 6.63
C SER A 156 -4.60 15.82 7.58
N TYR A 157 -3.60 14.95 7.47
CA TYR A 157 -3.38 13.84 8.39
C TYR A 157 -1.89 13.69 8.74
N ARG A 158 -1.57 12.82 9.70
CA ARG A 158 -0.18 12.57 10.11
C ARG A 158 0.36 11.25 9.58
N GLY A 159 1.60 11.28 9.11
CA GLY A 159 2.29 10.12 8.54
C GLY A 159 1.93 9.87 7.08
N GLU A 160 2.26 8.69 6.58
CA GLU A 160 1.98 8.33 5.19
C GLU A 160 0.53 7.87 5.00
N GLY A 161 0.01 8.00 3.76
CA GLY A 161 -1.25 7.38 3.33
C GLY A 161 -0.98 6.51 2.10
N TRP A 162 -1.42 5.25 2.13
CA TRP A 162 -1.18 4.27 1.06
C TRP A 162 -2.53 3.83 0.46
N GLY A 163 -3.15 2.75 0.93
CA GLY A 163 -4.48 2.34 0.49
C GLY A 163 -5.62 2.99 1.27
N LEU A 164 -6.80 3.07 0.65
CA LEU A 164 -8.01 3.57 1.26
C LEU A 164 -9.19 2.66 0.85
N THR A 165 -10.01 2.25 1.80
CA THR A 165 -11.31 1.61 1.54
C THR A 165 -12.32 2.10 2.58
N LYS A 166 -13.51 1.52 2.66
CA LYS A 166 -14.51 1.83 3.69
C LYS A 166 -15.22 0.61 4.25
N ILE A 167 -15.62 0.72 5.51
CA ILE A 167 -16.59 -0.18 6.16
C ILE A 167 -17.65 0.71 6.81
N ASP A 168 -18.90 0.45 6.46
CA ASP A 168 -20.06 1.20 6.94
C ASP A 168 -19.88 2.72 6.77
N ASP A 169 -19.80 3.45 7.89
CA ASP A 169 -19.69 4.90 8.00
C ASP A 169 -18.24 5.40 8.15
N LYS A 170 -17.23 4.52 8.03
CA LYS A 170 -15.82 4.84 8.26
C LYS A 170 -14.96 4.55 7.05
N LEU A 171 -13.99 5.42 6.82
CA LEU A 171 -12.86 5.14 5.93
C LEU A 171 -11.82 4.29 6.66
N ILE A 172 -11.06 3.49 5.91
CA ILE A 172 -9.96 2.68 6.43
C ILE A 172 -8.73 2.94 5.60
N MET A 173 -7.66 3.40 6.24
CA MET A 173 -6.42 3.78 5.60
C MET A 173 -5.27 2.87 6.03
N SER A 174 -4.50 2.39 5.06
CA SER A 174 -3.18 1.79 5.30
C SER A 174 -2.09 2.84 5.07
N ASN A 175 -0.89 2.54 5.56
CA ASN A 175 0.27 3.43 5.43
C ASN A 175 1.60 2.66 5.29
N GLY A 176 1.55 1.43 4.79
CA GLY A 176 2.72 0.55 4.69
C GLY A 176 3.18 -0.08 6.01
N SER A 177 2.64 0.35 7.17
CA SER A 177 2.84 -0.36 8.43
C SER A 177 1.90 -1.58 8.56
N ASN A 178 1.92 -2.24 9.71
CA ASN A 178 0.93 -3.27 10.06
C ASN A 178 -0.33 -2.70 10.73
N ILE A 179 -0.51 -1.38 10.74
CA ILE A 179 -1.65 -0.72 11.37
C ILE A 179 -2.60 -0.18 10.28
N LEU A 180 -3.87 -0.56 10.37
CA LEU A 180 -4.95 0.09 9.63
C LEU A 180 -5.62 1.13 10.53
N LYS A 181 -5.92 2.31 9.97
CA LYS A 181 -6.56 3.41 10.68
C LYS A 181 -8.01 3.52 10.22
N PHE A 182 -8.94 3.53 11.16
CA PHE A 182 -10.34 3.87 10.90
C PHE A 182 -10.49 5.38 11.06
N ILE A 183 -11.02 6.02 10.03
CA ILE A 183 -11.08 7.48 9.88
C ILE A 183 -12.53 7.91 9.74
N ASN A 184 -12.91 8.95 10.48
CA ASN A 184 -14.20 9.62 10.28
C ASN A 184 -14.16 10.45 8.97
N PRO A 185 -15.00 10.19 7.98
CA PRO A 185 -14.97 10.89 6.70
C PRO A 185 -15.38 12.38 6.77
N GLU A 186 -16.03 12.82 7.84
CA GLU A 186 -16.50 14.21 7.99
C GLU A 186 -15.37 15.19 8.36
N ASN A 187 -14.45 14.75 9.23
CA ASN A 187 -13.35 15.57 9.74
C ASN A 187 -11.96 14.95 9.51
N PHE A 188 -11.91 13.74 8.97
CA PHE A 188 -10.71 12.96 8.69
C PHE A 188 -9.87 12.60 9.93
N GLU A 189 -10.50 12.62 11.12
CA GLU A 189 -9.84 12.22 12.36
C GLU A 189 -9.80 10.70 12.52
N GLU A 190 -8.71 10.23 13.13
CA GLU A 190 -8.52 8.82 13.48
C GLU A 190 -9.47 8.45 14.64
N VAL A 191 -10.33 7.45 14.41
CA VAL A 191 -11.30 6.94 15.39
C VAL A 191 -10.73 5.76 16.16
N LYS A 192 -10.07 4.83 15.47
CA LYS A 192 -9.38 3.68 16.05
C LYS A 192 -8.30 3.16 15.13
N THR A 193 -7.41 2.34 15.69
CA THR A 193 -6.43 1.57 14.93
C THR A 193 -6.70 0.07 15.03
N LEU A 194 -6.25 -0.67 14.02
CA LEU A 194 -6.34 -2.12 13.96
C LEU A 194 -4.97 -2.67 13.56
N ALA A 195 -4.35 -3.44 14.45
CA ALA A 195 -3.08 -4.09 14.16
C ALA A 195 -3.30 -5.39 13.39
N VAL A 196 -2.74 -5.47 12.19
CA VAL A 196 -2.82 -6.63 11.32
C VAL A 196 -1.74 -7.63 11.68
N LYS A 197 -2.16 -8.89 11.88
CA LYS A 197 -1.29 -9.98 12.27
C LYS A 197 -1.64 -11.29 11.56
N ASP A 198 -0.61 -12.05 11.24
CA ASP A 198 -0.70 -13.45 10.86
C ASP A 198 -0.19 -14.30 12.04
N GLY A 199 -1.10 -15.00 12.71
CA GLY A 199 -0.83 -15.56 14.04
C GLY A 199 -0.43 -14.45 15.03
N GLU A 200 0.79 -14.52 15.54
CA GLU A 200 1.38 -13.48 16.41
C GLU A 200 2.28 -12.49 15.63
N ASN A 201 2.54 -12.74 14.36
CA ASN A 201 3.47 -11.96 13.57
C ASN A 201 2.77 -10.76 12.92
N PRO A 202 3.28 -9.52 13.07
CA PRO A 202 2.73 -8.38 12.36
C PRO A 202 2.92 -8.51 10.84
N VAL A 203 1.90 -8.11 10.08
CA VAL A 203 1.95 -8.08 8.60
C VAL A 203 2.16 -6.64 8.15
N TYR A 204 3.37 -6.33 7.67
CA TYR A 204 3.75 -5.00 7.18
C TYR A 204 3.47 -4.84 5.69
N SER A 205 3.73 -3.63 5.18
CA SER A 205 3.65 -3.27 3.77
C SER A 205 2.23 -3.40 3.20
N LEU A 206 1.23 -3.21 4.06
CA LEU A 206 -0.17 -3.10 3.65
C LEU A 206 -0.30 -1.87 2.75
N ASN A 207 -0.70 -2.11 1.50
CA ASN A 207 -0.79 -1.11 0.46
C ASN A 207 -2.25 -0.89 0.09
N GLU A 208 -2.62 -1.02 -1.17
CA GLU A 208 -3.98 -0.82 -1.64
C GLU A 208 -4.98 -1.76 -0.93
N LEU A 209 -6.19 -1.24 -0.67
CA LEU A 209 -7.23 -1.87 0.15
C LEU A 209 -8.55 -1.94 -0.60
N GLU A 210 -9.33 -2.99 -0.36
CA GLU A 210 -10.73 -3.10 -0.79
C GLU A 210 -11.53 -3.89 0.25
N TYR A 211 -12.79 -3.51 0.49
CA TYR A 211 -13.66 -4.21 1.45
C TYR A 211 -14.58 -5.19 0.72
N ILE A 212 -14.34 -6.48 0.93
CA ILE A 212 -14.98 -7.55 0.16
C ILE A 212 -15.61 -8.54 1.14
N LYS A 213 -16.95 -8.62 1.09
CA LYS A 213 -17.75 -9.64 1.79
C LYS A 213 -17.38 -9.82 3.28
N GLY A 214 -17.21 -8.72 4.01
CA GLY A 214 -16.90 -8.77 5.44
C GLY A 214 -15.42 -8.70 5.79
N GLU A 215 -14.51 -8.67 4.82
CA GLU A 215 -13.07 -8.67 5.03
C GLU A 215 -12.40 -7.48 4.36
N ILE A 216 -11.34 -6.99 4.98
CA ILE A 216 -10.43 -6.02 4.34
C ILE A 216 -9.41 -6.82 3.55
N TRP A 217 -9.40 -6.63 2.25
CA TRP A 217 -8.38 -7.19 1.38
C TRP A 217 -7.29 -6.16 1.21
N ALA A 218 -6.03 -6.57 1.37
CA ALA A 218 -4.89 -5.67 1.27
C ALA A 218 -3.83 -6.26 0.35
N ASN A 219 -3.40 -5.50 -0.66
CA ASN A 219 -2.14 -5.79 -1.33
C ASN A 219 -0.99 -5.68 -0.32
N ILE A 220 -0.01 -6.58 -0.43
CA ILE A 220 1.26 -6.47 0.30
C ILE A 220 2.31 -5.98 -0.69
N TYR A 221 2.84 -4.78 -0.48
CA TYR A 221 3.81 -4.17 -1.40
C TYR A 221 5.05 -5.05 -1.59
N GLN A 222 5.51 -5.18 -2.84
CA GLN A 222 6.56 -6.10 -3.27
C GLN A 222 6.26 -7.60 -3.03
N SER A 223 4.99 -7.96 -2.90
CA SER A 223 4.52 -9.34 -2.86
C SER A 223 3.53 -9.62 -3.98
N SER A 224 3.39 -10.89 -4.36
CA SER A 224 2.31 -11.37 -5.24
C SER A 224 1.06 -11.79 -4.46
N LYS A 225 0.93 -11.38 -3.20
CA LYS A 225 -0.16 -11.81 -2.31
C LYS A 225 -1.09 -10.68 -1.94
N ILE A 226 -2.35 -11.04 -1.74
CA ILE A 226 -3.35 -10.23 -1.04
C ILE A 226 -3.63 -10.90 0.31
N ALA A 227 -3.63 -10.14 1.40
CA ALA A 227 -4.09 -10.60 2.71
C ALA A 227 -5.60 -10.35 2.85
N ARG A 228 -6.34 -11.36 3.31
CA ARG A 228 -7.75 -11.24 3.69
C ARG A 228 -7.83 -11.08 5.21
N ILE A 229 -8.18 -9.88 5.66
CA ILE A 229 -8.05 -9.44 7.05
C ILE A 229 -9.43 -9.33 7.68
N ASN A 230 -9.60 -9.94 8.86
CA ASN A 230 -10.78 -9.76 9.68
C ASN A 230 -10.80 -8.32 10.27
N PRO A 231 -11.82 -7.50 9.99
CA PRO A 231 -11.84 -6.08 10.39
C PRO A 231 -12.05 -5.86 11.89
N GLU A 232 -12.55 -6.87 12.62
CA GLU A 232 -12.78 -6.78 14.06
C GLU A 232 -11.52 -7.12 14.87
N THR A 233 -10.72 -8.07 14.38
CA THR A 233 -9.59 -8.64 15.13
C THR A 233 -8.22 -8.29 14.55
N GLY A 234 -8.15 -7.88 13.28
CA GLY A 234 -6.90 -7.67 12.55
C GLY A 234 -6.18 -8.96 12.18
N ARG A 235 -6.76 -10.13 12.44
CA ARG A 235 -6.16 -11.40 12.04
C ARG A 235 -6.28 -11.59 10.53
N VAL A 236 -5.19 -12.03 9.89
CA VAL A 236 -5.25 -12.54 8.52
C VAL A 236 -5.94 -13.89 8.54
N ASN A 237 -7.11 -13.97 7.92
CA ASN A 237 -7.88 -15.20 7.78
C ASN A 237 -7.26 -16.13 6.72
N SER A 238 -6.75 -15.54 5.65
CA SER A 238 -6.09 -16.24 4.54
C SER A 238 -5.31 -15.29 3.65
N TYR A 239 -4.47 -15.84 2.78
CA TYR A 239 -3.88 -15.11 1.66
C TYR A 239 -4.46 -15.59 0.33
N ILE A 240 -4.39 -14.73 -0.67
CA ILE A 240 -4.61 -15.09 -2.07
C ILE A 240 -3.27 -14.96 -2.78
N ASP A 241 -2.84 -15.99 -3.51
CA ASP A 241 -1.63 -15.96 -4.32
C ASP A 241 -1.95 -15.60 -5.78
N LEU A 242 -1.45 -14.44 -6.20
CA LEU A 242 -1.62 -13.88 -7.55
C LEU A 242 -0.35 -14.03 -8.40
N SER A 243 0.64 -14.81 -7.96
CA SER A 243 1.88 -15.02 -8.71
C SER A 243 1.65 -15.52 -10.14
N VAL A 244 0.57 -16.29 -10.35
CA VAL A 244 0.16 -16.77 -11.67
C VAL A 244 -0.17 -15.63 -12.65
N LEU A 245 -0.46 -14.41 -12.18
CA LEU A 245 -0.76 -13.27 -13.06
C LEU A 245 0.48 -12.76 -13.81
N TYR A 246 1.68 -12.92 -13.25
CA TYR A 246 2.93 -12.47 -13.88
C TYR A 246 3.21 -13.16 -15.22
N LYS A 247 2.56 -14.30 -15.54
CA LYS A 247 2.66 -14.93 -16.86
C LYS A 247 1.95 -14.15 -17.97
N TYR A 248 1.05 -13.24 -17.63
CA TYR A 248 0.31 -12.39 -18.58
C TYR A 248 0.97 -11.02 -18.79
N VAL A 249 1.94 -10.67 -17.94
CA VAL A 249 2.58 -9.36 -17.97
C VAL A 249 3.95 -9.52 -18.62
N SER A 250 4.15 -8.88 -19.77
CA SER A 250 5.42 -8.99 -20.50
C SER A 250 6.49 -8.17 -19.82
N ALA A 251 7.70 -8.72 -19.65
CA ALA A 251 8.85 -7.95 -19.17
C ALA A 251 9.20 -6.78 -20.11
N THR A 252 8.83 -6.86 -21.40
CA THR A 252 9.05 -5.77 -22.36
C THR A 252 8.20 -4.53 -22.08
N ASP A 253 7.10 -4.69 -21.34
CA ASP A 253 6.18 -3.61 -21.01
C ASP A 253 6.65 -2.83 -19.76
N ASN A 254 7.81 -3.22 -19.18
CA ASN A 254 8.38 -2.68 -17.95
C ASN A 254 7.38 -2.60 -16.78
N PRO A 255 6.64 -3.68 -16.48
CA PRO A 255 5.72 -3.69 -15.35
C PRO A 255 6.48 -3.54 -14.04
N ASP A 256 5.86 -2.83 -13.10
CA ASP A 256 6.30 -2.80 -11.71
C ASP A 256 5.45 -3.87 -10.94
N VAL A 257 5.12 -3.62 -9.68
CA VAL A 257 4.46 -4.61 -8.81
C VAL A 257 2.94 -4.66 -8.95
N LEU A 258 2.36 -5.79 -8.51
CA LEU A 258 0.93 -5.95 -8.22
C LEU A 258 0.47 -4.85 -7.25
N ASN A 259 -0.62 -4.15 -7.60
CA ASN A 259 -1.29 -3.16 -6.76
C ASN A 259 -2.62 -2.72 -7.40
N GLY A 260 -3.71 -2.70 -6.62
CA GLY A 260 -5.05 -2.34 -7.09
C GLY A 260 -6.02 -3.52 -7.02
N ILE A 261 -7.06 -3.39 -6.21
CA ILE A 261 -8.11 -4.38 -5.99
C ILE A 261 -9.44 -3.62 -6.10
N ALA A 262 -10.34 -4.09 -6.96
CA ALA A 262 -11.67 -3.49 -7.06
C ALA A 262 -12.76 -4.54 -6.96
N TYR A 263 -13.82 -4.22 -6.22
CA TYR A 263 -14.97 -5.11 -6.04
C TYR A 263 -16.27 -4.52 -6.57
N ASP A 264 -16.86 -5.19 -7.55
CA ASP A 264 -18.22 -4.93 -8.02
C ASP A 264 -19.20 -5.76 -7.19
N LYS A 265 -19.70 -5.16 -6.11
CA LYS A 265 -20.61 -5.82 -5.17
C LYS A 265 -21.93 -6.30 -5.81
N ASP A 266 -22.39 -5.62 -6.86
CA ASP A 266 -23.71 -5.86 -7.43
C ASP A 266 -23.69 -7.10 -8.34
N ASN A 267 -22.53 -7.42 -8.91
CA ASN A 267 -22.33 -8.57 -9.79
C ASN A 267 -21.38 -9.62 -9.21
N ASP A 268 -20.90 -9.41 -7.98
CA ASP A 268 -19.93 -10.27 -7.29
C ASP A 268 -18.65 -10.53 -8.12
N LYS A 269 -18.02 -9.45 -8.60
CA LYS A 269 -16.81 -9.53 -9.43
C LYS A 269 -15.63 -8.86 -8.76
N ILE A 270 -14.49 -9.54 -8.76
CA ILE A 270 -13.23 -9.06 -8.19
C ILE A 270 -12.25 -8.81 -9.31
N TYR A 271 -11.71 -7.60 -9.33
CA TYR A 271 -10.73 -7.16 -10.31
C TYR A 271 -9.41 -6.85 -9.63
N VAL A 272 -8.30 -7.20 -10.28
CA VAL A 272 -6.95 -6.92 -9.79
C VAL A 272 -6.06 -6.46 -10.94
N THR A 273 -5.10 -5.58 -10.64
CA THR A 273 -4.14 -5.04 -11.61
C THR A 273 -2.78 -4.81 -10.95
N GLY A 274 -1.89 -4.09 -11.63
CA GLY A 274 -0.63 -3.63 -11.08
C GLY A 274 -0.14 -2.34 -11.73
N LYS A 275 0.95 -1.84 -11.17
CA LYS A 275 1.60 -0.60 -11.58
C LYS A 275 2.26 -0.82 -12.95
N TYR A 276 1.86 -0.01 -13.94
CA TYR A 276 2.23 -0.14 -15.34
C TYR A 276 1.81 -1.47 -16.01
N TRP A 277 0.84 -2.19 -15.44
CA TRP A 277 0.38 -3.43 -16.06
C TRP A 277 -0.52 -3.11 -17.27
N SER A 278 -0.39 -3.86 -18.36
CA SER A 278 -1.22 -3.70 -19.56
C SER A 278 -2.64 -4.28 -19.41
N TYR A 279 -2.94 -4.93 -18.27
CA TYR A 279 -4.20 -5.64 -18.05
C TYR A 279 -4.77 -5.47 -16.64
N VAL A 280 -6.10 -5.35 -16.56
CA VAL A 280 -6.89 -5.66 -15.36
C VAL A 280 -7.46 -7.07 -15.52
N PHE A 281 -7.42 -7.86 -14.46
CA PHE A 281 -7.88 -9.25 -14.44
C PHE A 281 -9.16 -9.36 -13.62
N LEU A 282 -10.23 -9.89 -14.22
CA LEU A 282 -11.35 -10.45 -13.47
C LEU A 282 -10.94 -11.84 -12.98
N ILE A 283 -10.97 -12.03 -11.67
CA ILE A 283 -10.52 -13.25 -11.02
C ILE A 283 -11.64 -13.91 -10.21
N GLU A 284 -11.51 -15.22 -10.04
CA GLU A 284 -12.26 -16.01 -9.08
C GLU A 284 -11.26 -16.62 -8.09
N VAL A 285 -11.52 -16.50 -6.78
CA VAL A 285 -10.69 -17.10 -5.74
C VAL A 285 -11.12 -18.55 -5.55
N ILE A 286 -10.16 -19.47 -5.62
CA ILE A 286 -10.39 -20.92 -5.52
C ILE A 286 -9.53 -21.53 -4.42
N GLU A 287 -10.05 -22.57 -3.78
CA GLU A 287 -9.25 -23.42 -2.89
C GLU A 287 -8.14 -24.12 -3.70
N LYS A 288 -7.02 -24.38 -3.02
CA LYS A 288 -5.85 -25.03 -3.62
C LYS A 288 -6.08 -26.51 -3.86
#